data_AF-A0A6C0KGB1-F1
#
_entry.id   AF-A0A6C0KGB1-F1
#
_cell.length_a   1.000
_cell.length_b   1.000
_cell.length_c   1.000
_cell.angle_alpha   90.00
_cell.angle_beta   90.00
_cell.angle_gamma   90.00
#
_symmetry.space_group_name_H-M   'P 1'
#
loop_
_entity.id
_entity.type
_entity.pdbx_description
1 polymer ?
#
loop_
_entity_poly.entity_id
_entity_poly.type
_entity_poly.pdbx_seq_one_letter_code
_entity_poly.pdbx_strand_id
1 'polypeptide(L)'
;MNIIESERENVRRDNNSAQDELMGIIENLSKSTSELVIREPLHGDLDFAYLGESGFNHIKHIELGEGEITSIRNLPDEVRTLIVGRNLLTNLDNLSHKLEKIVCEDNYLTYFDGKSTPKLQVLNLSNNKVAELSELPEDLEELYVTNNQLKILDLENCQKLRILHASNNPMLVIEHVPASLVDIQSENTPFADYTPRGEENSTETDSQKIDYIEALHQYFKLKNQYDTNNQSIRKDIYRKAATKKIGRTLLQQYKPKCVNCKRPVGTIFELKDEYYVAMCGDTNRATKCNLDIKLYRGGYSDEEYMTYLFKEDTEKIQTSIIRQKLDVLFNYIGEAAAANIFKKKLEHYTGDSSMYKELLTNHNQLYYSEERQRQMNDAIENVEKITLVIKHMVEDYEQTNNKQTLRDAVQMQITDLHPAIENLRRLKYSTMEVDNKAIIHGSSLNQSVTYLCTLVQKPIHISDIDHTFGEKANVVKFVTRTKK
;
A
#
# COMPACT_ATOMS: atom_id res chain seq x y z
N MET A 1 19.85 8.25 -20.08
CA MET A 1 20.53 6.96 -19.96
C MET A 1 20.47 6.55 -18.51
N ASN A 2 20.07 5.30 -18.24
CA ASN A 2 20.06 4.75 -16.88
C ASN A 2 21.52 4.55 -16.46
N ILE A 3 21.95 5.17 -15.35
CA ILE A 3 23.35 5.15 -14.88
C ILE A 3 23.84 3.71 -14.72
N ILE A 4 22.95 2.83 -14.22
CA ILE A 4 23.23 1.41 -14.02
C ILE A 4 23.42 0.65 -15.32
N GLU A 5 22.65 0.95 -16.37
CA GLU A 5 22.86 0.28 -17.67
C GLU A 5 24.22 0.64 -18.27
N SER A 6 24.65 1.90 -18.12
CA SER A 6 25.99 2.31 -18.55
C SER A 6 27.10 1.64 -17.73
N GLU A 7 26.89 1.44 -16.43
CA GLU A 7 27.83 0.77 -15.55
C GLU A 7 27.95 -0.72 -15.90
N ARG A 8 26.83 -1.41 -16.08
CA ARG A 8 26.79 -2.80 -16.53
C ARG A 8 27.44 -3.00 -17.90
N GLU A 9 27.19 -2.10 -18.86
CA GLU A 9 27.84 -2.14 -20.17
C GLU A 9 29.37 -1.97 -20.06
N ASN A 10 29.84 -1.09 -19.17
CA ASN A 10 31.27 -0.91 -18.94
C ASN A 10 31.90 -2.16 -18.31
N VAL A 11 31.27 -2.76 -17.29
CA VAL A 11 31.77 -4.01 -16.67
C VAL A 11 31.85 -5.12 -17.71
N ARG A 12 30.79 -5.32 -18.51
CA ARG A 12 30.77 -6.35 -19.57
C ARG A 12 31.82 -6.15 -20.65
N ARG A 13 32.17 -4.90 -20.96
CA ARG A 13 33.16 -4.58 -22.00
C ARG A 13 34.60 -4.61 -21.49
N ASP A 14 34.82 -4.05 -20.31
CA ASP A 14 36.15 -3.67 -19.83
C ASP A 14 36.65 -4.55 -18.66
N ASN A 15 35.76 -5.27 -17.97
CA ASN A 15 36.10 -6.05 -16.76
C ASN A 15 35.21 -7.29 -16.55
N ASN A 16 34.94 -8.06 -17.61
CA ASN A 16 34.08 -9.25 -17.55
C ASN A 16 34.89 -10.52 -17.22
N SER A 17 35.41 -10.60 -16.00
CA SER A 17 36.30 -11.68 -15.52
C SER A 17 35.61 -12.71 -14.63
N ALA A 18 34.36 -12.49 -14.21
CA ALA A 18 33.65 -13.31 -13.24
C ALA A 18 33.64 -14.80 -13.60
N GLN A 19 33.43 -15.14 -14.87
CA GLN A 19 33.42 -16.54 -15.32
C GLN A 19 34.80 -17.20 -15.19
N ASP A 20 35.87 -16.52 -15.58
CA ASP A 20 37.23 -17.04 -15.50
C ASP A 20 37.68 -17.23 -14.05
N GLU A 21 37.31 -16.27 -13.18
CA GLU A 21 37.55 -16.34 -11.75
C GLU A 21 36.77 -17.50 -11.10
N LEU A 22 35.50 -17.68 -11.46
CA LEU A 22 34.71 -18.82 -11.02
C LEU A 22 35.37 -20.14 -11.43
N MET A 23 35.83 -20.26 -12.69
CA MET A 23 36.52 -21.45 -13.17
C MET A 23 37.80 -21.74 -12.38
N GLY A 24 38.63 -20.72 -12.11
CA GLY A 24 39.85 -20.86 -11.32
C GLY A 24 39.60 -21.24 -9.85
N ILE A 25 38.50 -20.76 -9.25
CA ILE A 25 38.08 -21.17 -7.90
C ILE A 25 37.67 -22.65 -7.90
N ILE A 26 36.90 -23.07 -8.91
CA ILE A 26 36.40 -24.44 -9.03
C ILE A 26 37.54 -25.46 -9.19
N GLU A 27 38.62 -25.12 -9.89
CA GLU A 27 39.79 -26.01 -10.06
C GLU A 27 40.41 -26.47 -8.73
N ASN A 28 40.29 -25.65 -7.69
CA ASN A 28 40.83 -25.92 -6.36
C ASN A 28 39.81 -26.59 -5.41
N LEU A 29 38.57 -26.84 -5.87
CA LEU A 29 37.49 -27.41 -5.07
C LEU A 29 37.34 -28.92 -5.31
N SER A 30 36.87 -29.63 -4.28
CA SER A 30 36.50 -31.05 -4.40
C SER A 30 35.18 -31.20 -5.15
N LYS A 31 35.07 -32.23 -6.01
CA LYS A 31 33.80 -32.57 -6.71
C LYS A 31 32.67 -33.00 -5.76
N SER A 32 33.00 -33.29 -4.50
CA SER A 32 32.03 -33.59 -3.44
C SER A 32 31.49 -32.35 -2.72
N THR A 33 31.94 -31.15 -3.10
CA THR A 33 31.54 -29.89 -2.46
C THR A 33 30.04 -29.64 -2.63
N SER A 34 29.37 -29.36 -1.50
CA SER A 34 27.95 -29.04 -1.44
C SER A 34 27.66 -27.55 -1.29
N GLU A 35 28.66 -26.75 -0.93
CA GLU A 35 28.52 -25.32 -0.68
C GLU A 35 29.59 -24.56 -1.45
N LEU A 36 29.18 -23.68 -2.35
CA LEU A 36 30.04 -22.79 -3.11
C LEU A 36 29.89 -21.39 -2.53
N VAL A 37 30.87 -20.96 -1.75
CA VAL A 37 30.91 -19.64 -1.12
C VAL A 37 32.11 -18.88 -1.69
N ILE A 38 31.83 -17.82 -2.44
CA ILE A 38 32.85 -16.95 -3.04
C ILE A 38 32.72 -15.59 -2.36
N ARG A 39 33.76 -15.16 -1.65
CA ARG A 39 33.75 -13.89 -0.91
C ARG A 39 34.43 -12.77 -1.69
N GLU A 40 35.25 -13.15 -2.64
CA GLU A 40 35.95 -12.26 -3.55
C GLU A 40 34.95 -11.57 -4.50
N PRO A 41 35.14 -10.28 -4.80
CA PRO A 41 34.26 -9.56 -5.71
C PRO A 41 34.44 -10.09 -7.13
N LEU A 42 33.34 -10.54 -7.73
CA LEU A 42 33.30 -10.99 -9.12
C LEU A 42 32.77 -9.88 -10.03
N HIS A 43 33.30 -9.77 -11.24
CA HIS A 43 32.97 -8.71 -12.19
C HIS A 43 32.44 -9.26 -13.52
N GLY A 44 31.17 -9.01 -13.84
CA GLY A 44 30.58 -9.40 -15.13
C GLY A 44 29.53 -10.50 -15.08
N ASP A 45 29.45 -11.33 -16.11
CA ASP A 45 28.40 -12.35 -16.27
C ASP A 45 28.85 -13.72 -15.73
N LEU A 46 27.92 -14.45 -15.12
CA LEU A 46 28.15 -15.80 -14.60
C LEU A 46 27.21 -16.83 -15.23
N ASP A 47 27.80 -17.92 -15.72
CA ASP A 47 27.10 -19.09 -16.23
C ASP A 47 27.50 -20.33 -15.41
N PHE A 48 26.53 -20.84 -14.65
CA PHE A 48 26.73 -22.00 -13.78
C PHE A 48 26.60 -23.34 -14.51
N ALA A 49 26.32 -23.38 -15.82
CA ALA A 49 26.34 -24.62 -16.60
C ALA A 49 27.68 -25.37 -16.46
N TYR A 50 28.78 -24.62 -16.35
CA TYR A 50 30.13 -25.16 -16.18
C TYR A 50 30.31 -26.01 -14.90
N LEU A 51 29.51 -25.75 -13.85
CA LEU A 51 29.52 -26.59 -12.64
C LEU A 51 29.10 -28.03 -12.97
N GLY A 52 28.03 -28.18 -13.74
CA GLY A 52 27.55 -29.49 -14.20
C GLY A 52 28.57 -30.18 -15.10
N GLU A 53 29.15 -29.45 -16.06
CA GLU A 53 30.19 -29.97 -16.97
C GLU A 53 31.45 -30.43 -16.22
N SER A 54 31.82 -29.73 -15.14
CA SER A 54 32.98 -30.04 -14.31
C SER A 54 32.72 -31.14 -13.27
N GLY A 55 31.48 -31.63 -13.17
CA GLY A 55 31.07 -32.72 -12.27
C GLY A 55 30.68 -32.28 -10.86
N PHE A 56 30.40 -30.99 -10.64
CA PHE A 56 29.92 -30.43 -9.37
C PHE A 56 28.39 -30.56 -9.24
N ASN A 57 27.89 -31.79 -9.28
CA ASN A 57 26.45 -32.07 -9.31
C ASN A 57 25.76 -32.05 -7.92
N HIS A 58 26.52 -31.75 -6.85
CA HIS A 58 26.04 -31.86 -5.46
C HIS A 58 25.92 -30.51 -4.75
N ILE A 59 26.12 -29.40 -5.47
CA ILE A 59 26.05 -28.06 -4.90
C ILE A 59 24.60 -27.75 -4.54
N LYS A 60 24.38 -27.42 -3.27
CA LYS A 60 23.09 -27.07 -2.67
C LYS A 60 23.03 -25.62 -2.19
N HIS A 61 24.18 -25.03 -1.88
CA HIS A 61 24.29 -23.65 -1.40
C HIS A 61 25.24 -22.88 -2.32
N ILE A 62 24.79 -21.76 -2.87
CA ILE A 62 25.61 -20.82 -3.63
C ILE A 62 25.52 -19.45 -2.95
N GLU A 63 26.66 -18.92 -2.56
CA GLU A 63 26.80 -17.59 -1.98
C GLU A 63 27.88 -16.83 -2.70
N LEU A 64 27.50 -15.69 -3.27
CA LEU A 64 28.38 -14.78 -3.99
C LEU A 64 28.47 -13.49 -3.18
N GLY A 65 29.70 -13.05 -2.94
CA GLY A 65 30.01 -11.81 -2.25
C GLY A 65 29.55 -10.57 -3.02
N GLU A 66 29.75 -9.40 -2.40
CA GLU A 66 29.52 -8.13 -3.07
C GLU A 66 30.46 -7.96 -4.26
N GLY A 67 29.96 -7.40 -5.36
CA GLY A 67 30.74 -7.27 -6.58
C GLY A 67 29.99 -6.53 -7.68
N GLU A 68 30.38 -6.80 -8.92
CA GLU A 68 29.80 -6.21 -10.12
C GLU A 68 29.19 -7.31 -11.02
N ILE A 69 28.53 -8.30 -10.42
CA ILE A 69 27.87 -9.37 -11.17
C ILE A 69 26.66 -8.78 -11.90
N THR A 70 26.65 -8.90 -13.23
CA THR A 70 25.65 -8.28 -14.11
C THR A 70 24.58 -9.25 -14.58
N SER A 71 24.84 -10.56 -14.59
CA SER A 71 23.83 -11.61 -14.78
C SER A 71 24.28 -12.97 -14.24
N ILE A 72 23.31 -13.82 -13.91
CA ILE A 72 23.49 -15.21 -13.51
C ILE A 72 22.60 -16.08 -14.40
N ARG A 73 23.13 -17.21 -14.88
CA ARG A 73 22.41 -18.17 -15.73
C ARG A 73 22.70 -19.62 -15.34
N ASN A 74 21.77 -20.50 -15.72
CA ASN A 74 21.91 -21.97 -15.64
C ASN A 74 22.27 -22.47 -14.23
N LEU A 75 21.54 -22.01 -13.21
CA LEU A 75 21.68 -22.50 -11.85
C LEU A 75 21.46 -24.03 -11.80
N PRO A 76 22.31 -24.80 -11.09
CA PRO A 76 22.13 -26.24 -10.98
C PRO A 76 20.81 -26.60 -10.28
N ASP A 77 20.14 -27.64 -10.77
CA ASP A 77 18.82 -28.07 -10.27
C ASP A 77 18.83 -28.51 -8.78
N GLU A 78 19.97 -28.93 -8.23
CA GLU A 78 20.07 -29.34 -6.83
C GLU A 78 20.25 -28.18 -5.84
N VAL A 79 20.40 -26.94 -6.33
CA VAL A 79 20.57 -25.75 -5.47
C VAL A 79 19.30 -25.47 -4.68
N ARG A 80 19.47 -25.30 -3.37
CA ARG A 80 18.43 -24.97 -2.38
C ARG A 80 18.56 -23.55 -1.85
N THR A 81 19.78 -23.03 -1.79
CA THR A 81 20.04 -21.68 -1.27
C THR A 81 20.86 -20.88 -2.27
N LEU A 82 20.36 -19.69 -2.60
CA LEU A 82 21.05 -18.70 -3.43
C LEU A 82 21.17 -17.39 -2.66
N ILE A 83 22.40 -16.92 -2.45
CA ILE A 83 22.71 -15.62 -1.84
C ILE A 83 23.56 -14.82 -2.85
N VAL A 84 23.03 -13.69 -3.31
CA VAL A 84 23.68 -12.77 -4.25
C VAL A 84 23.26 -11.32 -3.93
N GLY A 85 23.63 -10.86 -2.74
CA GLY A 85 23.40 -9.48 -2.33
C GLY A 85 24.39 -8.50 -2.95
N ARG A 86 24.04 -7.21 -3.03
CA ARG A 86 24.97 -6.10 -3.35
C ARG A 86 25.73 -6.31 -4.68
N ASN A 87 24.99 -6.43 -5.77
CA ASN A 87 25.50 -6.64 -7.13
C ASN A 87 24.72 -5.80 -8.17
N LEU A 88 24.92 -6.06 -9.48
CA LEU A 88 24.31 -5.30 -10.58
C LEU A 88 23.24 -6.11 -11.35
N LEU A 89 22.54 -7.04 -10.69
CA LEU A 89 21.52 -7.87 -11.32
C LEU A 89 20.26 -7.08 -11.65
N THR A 90 19.64 -7.34 -12.80
CA THR A 90 18.35 -6.73 -13.21
C THR A 90 17.20 -7.70 -13.37
N ASN A 91 17.50 -8.99 -13.41
CA ASN A 91 16.54 -10.09 -13.48
C ASN A 91 17.12 -11.32 -12.78
N LEU A 92 16.22 -12.20 -12.35
CA LEU A 92 16.50 -13.54 -11.86
C LEU A 92 15.56 -14.49 -12.61
N ASP A 93 16.08 -15.12 -13.67
CA ASP A 93 15.33 -16.05 -14.50
C ASP A 93 15.98 -17.44 -14.45
N ASN A 94 15.22 -18.49 -14.78
CA ASN A 94 15.70 -19.89 -14.82
C ASN A 94 16.30 -20.37 -13.48
N LEU A 95 15.57 -20.12 -12.40
CA LEU A 95 15.90 -20.57 -11.06
C LEU A 95 15.59 -22.08 -10.88
N SER A 96 16.24 -22.73 -9.93
CA SER A 96 15.99 -24.14 -9.62
C SER A 96 14.64 -24.34 -8.92
N HIS A 97 13.92 -25.39 -9.33
CA HIS A 97 12.67 -25.85 -8.74
C HIS A 97 12.80 -26.37 -7.29
N LYS A 98 14.03 -26.56 -6.80
CA LYS A 98 14.33 -26.99 -5.42
C LYS A 98 14.78 -25.86 -4.50
N LEU A 99 14.81 -24.61 -4.98
CA LEU A 99 15.19 -23.47 -4.15
C LEU A 99 14.22 -23.32 -2.97
N GLU A 100 14.81 -23.26 -1.77
CA GLU A 100 14.17 -23.03 -0.48
C GLU A 100 14.45 -21.60 0.01
N LYS A 101 15.60 -21.00 -0.36
CA LYS A 101 15.98 -19.66 0.08
C LYS A 101 16.67 -18.84 -1.02
N ILE A 102 16.19 -17.61 -1.23
CA ILE A 102 16.77 -16.60 -2.12
C ILE A 102 17.01 -15.32 -1.34
N VAL A 103 18.26 -14.84 -1.34
CA VAL A 103 18.64 -13.52 -0.82
C VAL A 103 19.34 -12.75 -1.94
N CYS A 104 18.67 -11.75 -2.49
CA CYS A 104 19.14 -10.93 -3.60
C CYS A 104 18.91 -9.43 -3.30
N GLU A 105 19.24 -9.02 -2.09
CA GLU A 105 19.15 -7.63 -1.64
C GLU A 105 20.15 -6.72 -2.36
N ASP A 106 19.88 -5.41 -2.40
CA ASP A 106 20.79 -4.39 -2.98
C ASP A 106 21.21 -4.70 -4.43
N ASN A 107 20.22 -4.90 -5.30
CA ASN A 107 20.40 -5.09 -6.73
C ASN A 107 19.47 -4.14 -7.50
N TYR A 108 19.24 -4.38 -8.79
CA TYR A 108 18.39 -3.56 -9.65
C TYR A 108 17.27 -4.36 -10.32
N LEU A 109 16.79 -5.41 -9.65
CA LEU A 109 15.68 -6.23 -10.13
C LEU A 109 14.44 -5.37 -10.33
N THR A 110 13.70 -5.63 -11.41
CA THR A 110 12.48 -4.87 -11.77
C THR A 110 11.20 -5.69 -11.65
N TYR A 111 11.30 -7.01 -11.69
CA TYR A 111 10.21 -7.95 -11.45
C TYR A 111 10.77 -9.23 -10.82
N PHE A 112 9.90 -10.05 -10.25
CA PHE A 112 10.20 -11.42 -9.85
C PHE A 112 8.97 -12.32 -10.06
N ASP A 113 9.18 -13.48 -10.66
CA ASP A 113 8.16 -14.51 -10.90
C ASP A 113 8.51 -15.80 -10.13
N GLY A 114 7.70 -16.11 -9.11
CA GLY A 114 7.90 -17.27 -8.22
C GLY A 114 7.51 -18.62 -8.82
N LYS A 115 6.93 -18.66 -10.03
CA LYS A 115 6.42 -19.88 -10.67
C LYS A 115 7.44 -21.00 -10.81
N SER A 116 8.71 -20.64 -11.00
CA SER A 116 9.81 -21.61 -11.15
C SER A 116 10.35 -22.17 -9.83
N THR A 117 9.92 -21.64 -8.68
CA THR A 117 10.44 -21.98 -7.35
C THR A 117 9.32 -22.35 -6.37
N PRO A 118 8.59 -23.47 -6.59
CA PRO A 118 7.41 -23.83 -5.80
C PRO A 118 7.72 -24.18 -4.32
N LYS A 119 8.99 -24.44 -3.98
CA LYS A 119 9.43 -24.82 -2.63
C LYS A 119 10.08 -23.67 -1.85
N LEU A 120 10.02 -22.44 -2.36
CA LEU A 120 10.68 -21.31 -1.75
C LEU A 120 10.01 -20.96 -0.42
N GLN A 121 10.82 -20.89 0.64
CA GLN A 121 10.40 -20.56 2.00
C GLN A 121 10.84 -19.15 2.39
N VAL A 122 12.00 -18.70 1.92
CA VAL A 122 12.56 -17.39 2.25
C VAL A 122 12.91 -16.62 0.98
N LEU A 123 12.32 -15.44 0.81
CA LEU A 123 12.59 -14.54 -0.30
C LEU A 123 12.96 -13.15 0.20
N ASN A 124 14.19 -12.71 -0.05
CA ASN A 124 14.63 -11.35 0.23
C ASN A 124 15.08 -10.64 -1.05
N LEU A 125 14.31 -9.63 -1.44
CA LEU A 125 14.51 -8.74 -2.59
C LEU A 125 14.62 -7.28 -2.13
N SER A 126 15.01 -7.02 -0.89
CA SER A 126 15.10 -5.67 -0.34
C SER A 126 16.05 -4.77 -1.14
N ASN A 127 15.81 -3.46 -1.17
CA ASN A 127 16.64 -2.48 -1.87
C ASN A 127 16.83 -2.79 -3.37
N ASN A 128 15.74 -3.07 -4.08
CA ASN A 128 15.71 -3.27 -5.52
C ASN A 128 14.80 -2.23 -6.20
N LYS A 129 14.40 -2.48 -7.44
CA LYS A 129 13.43 -1.66 -8.19
C LYS A 129 12.21 -2.49 -8.61
N VAL A 130 11.85 -3.52 -7.82
CA VAL A 130 10.79 -4.46 -8.14
C VAL A 130 9.46 -3.71 -8.17
N ALA A 131 8.80 -3.71 -9.33
CA ALA A 131 7.50 -3.10 -9.53
C ALA A 131 6.36 -4.13 -9.57
N GLU A 132 6.68 -5.37 -9.92
CA GLU A 132 5.74 -6.48 -10.09
C GLU A 132 6.31 -7.74 -9.40
N LEU A 133 5.49 -8.37 -8.58
CA LEU A 133 5.77 -9.63 -7.88
C LEU A 133 4.59 -10.57 -8.11
N SER A 134 4.81 -11.71 -8.76
CA SER A 134 3.74 -12.62 -9.17
C SER A 134 4.03 -14.06 -8.80
N GLU A 135 2.98 -14.87 -8.67
CA GLU A 135 3.04 -16.33 -8.50
C GLU A 135 3.93 -16.74 -7.29
N LEU A 136 3.70 -16.09 -6.14
CA LEU A 136 4.40 -16.45 -4.91
C LEU A 136 4.00 -17.86 -4.44
N PRO A 137 4.97 -18.68 -3.99
CA PRO A 137 4.71 -20.08 -3.65
C PRO A 137 3.97 -20.24 -2.32
N GLU A 138 3.19 -21.33 -2.20
CA GLU A 138 2.40 -21.65 -1.01
C GLU A 138 3.23 -21.94 0.25
N ASP A 139 4.49 -22.39 0.04
CA ASP A 139 5.43 -22.72 1.10
C ASP A 139 6.22 -21.52 1.64
N LEU A 140 5.94 -20.30 1.17
CA LEU A 140 6.66 -19.09 1.57
C LEU A 140 6.37 -18.74 3.04
N GLU A 141 7.43 -18.63 3.86
CA GLU A 141 7.37 -18.31 5.28
C GLU A 141 7.88 -16.89 5.59
N GLU A 142 8.85 -16.40 4.82
CA GLU A 142 9.47 -15.08 5.02
C GLU A 142 9.61 -14.30 3.70
N LEU A 143 9.07 -13.08 3.66
CA LEU A 143 9.13 -12.19 2.50
C LEU A 143 9.68 -10.81 2.89
N TYR A 144 10.81 -10.44 2.30
CA TYR A 144 11.44 -9.12 2.46
C TYR A 144 11.49 -8.39 1.12
N VAL A 145 10.71 -7.34 0.99
CA VAL A 145 10.58 -6.49 -0.22
C VAL A 145 10.68 -4.99 0.12
N THR A 146 11.36 -4.67 1.22
CA THR A 146 11.62 -3.29 1.67
C THR A 146 12.36 -2.48 0.60
N ASN A 147 12.04 -1.19 0.46
CA ASN A 147 12.66 -0.27 -0.51
C ASN A 147 12.55 -0.78 -1.97
N ASN A 148 11.32 -0.97 -2.45
CA ASN A 148 11.02 -1.34 -3.83
C ASN A 148 9.99 -0.36 -4.45
N GLN A 149 9.42 -0.72 -5.60
CA GLN A 149 8.44 0.09 -6.34
C GLN A 149 7.11 -0.66 -6.50
N LEU A 150 6.80 -1.58 -5.58
CA LEU A 150 5.60 -2.40 -5.62
C LEU A 150 4.35 -1.54 -5.50
N LYS A 151 3.31 -1.91 -6.26
CA LYS A 151 1.99 -1.29 -6.20
C LYS A 151 0.93 -2.21 -5.61
N ILE A 152 0.99 -3.49 -5.95
CA ILE A 152 0.07 -4.51 -5.46
C ILE A 152 0.93 -5.69 -5.02
N LEU A 153 0.62 -6.23 -3.84
CA LEU A 153 1.16 -7.48 -3.34
C LEU A 153 0.00 -8.38 -2.95
N ASP A 154 -0.26 -9.39 -3.78
CA ASP A 154 -1.28 -10.40 -3.52
C ASP A 154 -0.66 -11.58 -2.76
N LEU A 155 -1.27 -11.91 -1.61
CA LEU A 155 -0.82 -12.98 -0.72
C LEU A 155 -1.80 -14.15 -0.65
N GLU A 156 -2.73 -14.28 -1.59
CA GLU A 156 -3.78 -15.30 -1.60
C GLU A 156 -3.23 -16.73 -1.38
N ASN A 157 -2.13 -17.05 -2.06
CA ASN A 157 -1.51 -18.38 -1.97
C ASN A 157 -0.55 -18.54 -0.79
N CYS A 158 -0.17 -17.46 -0.11
CA CYS A 158 0.91 -17.44 0.89
C CYS A 158 0.44 -17.81 2.31
N GLN A 159 -0.36 -18.87 2.47
CA GLN A 159 -1.03 -19.20 3.75
C GLN A 159 -0.08 -19.60 4.91
N LYS A 160 1.21 -19.83 4.61
CA LYS A 160 2.25 -20.12 5.61
C LYS A 160 3.13 -18.91 5.95
N LEU A 161 2.88 -17.75 5.35
CA LEU A 161 3.73 -16.58 5.52
C LEU A 161 3.65 -16.06 6.95
N ARG A 162 4.80 -15.93 7.61
CA ARG A 162 4.93 -15.48 9.00
C ARG A 162 5.59 -14.11 9.12
N ILE A 163 6.49 -13.77 8.20
CA ILE A 163 7.23 -12.51 8.20
C ILE A 163 7.04 -11.80 6.86
N LEU A 164 6.61 -10.53 6.91
CA LEU A 164 6.46 -9.65 5.76
C LEU A 164 7.08 -8.28 6.03
N HIS A 165 8.21 -7.98 5.40
CA HIS A 165 8.82 -6.65 5.47
C HIS A 165 8.70 -5.97 4.10
N ALA A 166 7.75 -5.06 3.96
CA ALA A 166 7.41 -4.34 2.73
C ALA A 166 7.50 -2.81 2.86
N SER A 167 8.23 -2.31 3.87
CA SER A 167 8.42 -0.88 4.11
C SER A 167 8.99 -0.13 2.88
N ASN A 168 8.71 1.16 2.78
CA ASN A 168 9.19 2.06 1.73
C ASN A 168 8.80 1.63 0.30
N ASN A 169 7.59 1.14 0.11
CA ASN A 169 6.95 0.98 -1.20
C ASN A 169 5.83 2.04 -1.36
N PRO A 170 6.08 3.16 -2.05
CA PRO A 170 5.26 4.37 -1.97
C PRO A 170 3.85 4.27 -2.59
N MET A 171 3.44 3.13 -3.11
CA MET A 171 2.09 2.91 -3.66
C MET A 171 1.55 1.50 -3.35
N LEU A 172 2.11 0.82 -2.35
CA LEU A 172 1.82 -0.58 -2.10
C LEU A 172 0.47 -0.78 -1.43
N VAL A 173 -0.39 -1.57 -2.09
CA VAL A 173 -1.58 -2.19 -1.52
C VAL A 173 -1.28 -3.68 -1.31
N ILE A 174 -1.58 -4.21 -0.12
CA ILE A 174 -1.42 -5.62 0.20
C ILE A 174 -2.80 -6.26 0.24
N GLU A 175 -3.00 -7.30 -0.55
CA GLU A 175 -4.26 -8.03 -0.68
C GLU A 175 -4.10 -9.45 -0.10
N HIS A 176 -5.21 -10.03 0.39
CA HIS A 176 -5.27 -11.41 0.92
C HIS A 176 -4.20 -11.76 1.98
N VAL A 177 -3.92 -10.82 2.89
CA VAL A 177 -3.02 -11.01 4.04
C VAL A 177 -3.41 -12.27 4.84
N PRO A 178 -2.52 -13.27 4.93
CA PRO A 178 -2.80 -14.53 5.62
C PRO A 178 -2.80 -14.34 7.14
N ALA A 179 -3.65 -15.10 7.85
CA ALA A 179 -3.75 -15.07 9.31
C ALA A 179 -2.48 -15.59 10.03
N SER A 180 -1.59 -16.27 9.31
CA SER A 180 -0.31 -16.77 9.81
C SER A 180 0.74 -15.68 10.03
N LEU A 181 0.52 -14.46 9.56
CA LEU A 181 1.49 -13.37 9.65
C LEU A 181 1.68 -12.87 11.09
N VAL A 182 2.92 -12.95 11.54
CA VAL A 182 3.35 -12.62 12.90
C VAL A 182 4.05 -11.26 12.89
N ASP A 183 5.04 -11.07 12.01
CA ASP A 183 5.85 -9.87 11.88
C ASP A 183 5.57 -9.16 10.55
N ILE A 184 4.99 -7.96 10.61
CA ILE A 184 4.68 -7.15 9.43
C ILE A 184 5.32 -5.77 9.61
N GLN A 185 6.21 -5.40 8.70
CA GLN A 185 6.79 -4.06 8.59
C GLN A 185 6.38 -3.43 7.26
N SER A 186 5.57 -2.39 7.28
CA SER A 186 5.10 -1.67 6.08
C SER A 186 5.17 -0.16 6.27
N GLU A 187 6.21 0.32 6.95
CA GLU A 187 6.40 1.75 7.20
C GLU A 187 6.59 2.52 5.88
N ASN A 188 6.07 3.75 5.79
CA ASN A 188 6.15 4.60 4.60
C ASN A 188 5.56 4.00 3.31
N THR A 189 4.58 3.09 3.41
CA THR A 189 3.68 2.72 2.32
C THR A 189 2.40 3.57 2.44
N PRO A 190 2.17 4.56 1.56
CA PRO A 190 0.91 5.29 1.52
C PRO A 190 -0.21 4.29 1.18
N PHE A 191 -1.17 4.16 2.10
CA PHE A 191 -2.39 3.35 2.01
C PHE A 191 -2.20 1.84 2.23
N ALA A 192 -2.50 1.41 3.45
CA ALA A 192 -2.97 0.07 3.74
C ALA A 192 -4.44 0.19 4.14
N ASP A 193 -5.38 -0.22 3.28
CA ASP A 193 -6.46 -1.06 3.79
C ASP A 193 -7.14 -1.89 2.70
N TYR A 194 -7.58 -3.05 3.19
CA TYR A 194 -8.35 -4.11 2.58
C TYR A 194 -9.66 -3.63 1.95
N THR A 195 -10.01 -4.18 0.78
CA THR A 195 -11.42 -4.38 0.43
C THR A 195 -11.64 -5.84 0.06
N PRO A 196 -12.45 -6.61 0.80
CA PRO A 196 -13.04 -7.82 0.24
C PRO A 196 -14.10 -7.37 -0.75
N ARG A 197 -13.81 -7.46 -2.05
CA ARG A 197 -14.80 -7.24 -3.11
C ARG A 197 -15.61 -8.51 -3.31
N GLY A 198 -16.90 -8.42 -2.99
CA GLY A 198 -17.89 -9.36 -3.50
C GLY A 198 -17.85 -9.42 -5.03
N GLU A 199 -18.04 -10.64 -5.53
CA GLU A 199 -18.06 -11.10 -6.92
C GLU A 199 -18.54 -10.03 -7.93
N GLU A 200 -17.64 -9.55 -8.79
CA GLU A 200 -18.00 -8.81 -10.00
C GLU A 200 -18.03 -9.78 -11.19
N ASN A 201 -19.22 -10.30 -11.48
CA ASN A 201 -19.52 -10.79 -12.82
C ASN A 201 -19.62 -9.59 -13.77
N SER A 202 -18.62 -9.40 -14.63
CA SER A 202 -18.72 -8.46 -15.75
C SER A 202 -18.48 -9.16 -17.09
N THR A 203 -19.54 -9.22 -17.89
CA THR A 203 -19.48 -9.52 -19.32
C THR A 203 -19.19 -8.25 -20.11
N GLU A 204 -18.09 -8.30 -20.88
CA GLU A 204 -17.78 -7.66 -22.17
C GLU A 204 -18.25 -6.21 -22.47
N THR A 205 -17.29 -5.31 -22.76
CA THR A 205 -16.90 -4.94 -24.15
C THR A 205 -15.97 -3.71 -24.20
N ASP A 206 -14.92 -3.89 -25.00
CA ASP A 206 -13.94 -2.99 -25.61
C ASP A 206 -14.11 -1.45 -25.50
N SER A 207 -13.31 -0.83 -24.64
CA SER A 207 -12.52 0.39 -24.90
C SER A 207 -11.67 0.65 -23.66
N GLN A 208 -10.42 1.11 -23.81
CA GLN A 208 -9.49 1.41 -22.70
C GLN A 208 -10.11 2.37 -21.67
N LYS A 209 -10.84 1.84 -20.69
CA LYS A 209 -11.33 2.57 -19.52
C LYS A 209 -10.19 2.63 -18.52
N ILE A 210 -9.65 3.83 -18.34
CA ILE A 210 -8.74 4.12 -17.24
C ILE A 210 -9.50 3.86 -15.94
N ASP A 211 -8.87 3.15 -15.01
CA ASP A 211 -9.44 2.89 -13.69
C ASP A 211 -9.69 4.21 -12.94
N TYR A 212 -10.72 4.25 -12.08
CA TYR A 212 -11.08 5.49 -11.36
C TYR A 212 -9.96 5.98 -10.45
N ILE A 213 -9.31 5.08 -9.69
CA ILE A 213 -8.22 5.43 -8.79
C ILE A 213 -7.02 5.89 -9.60
N GLU A 214 -6.71 5.22 -10.70
CA GLU A 214 -5.65 5.65 -11.62
C GLU A 214 -5.94 7.06 -12.17
N ALA A 215 -7.16 7.31 -12.64
CA ALA A 215 -7.59 8.61 -13.15
C ALA A 215 -7.53 9.71 -12.08
N LEU A 216 -7.91 9.40 -10.85
CA LEU A 216 -7.86 10.31 -9.70
C LEU A 216 -6.42 10.68 -9.35
N HIS A 217 -5.52 9.70 -9.32
CA HIS A 217 -4.09 9.92 -9.11
C HIS A 217 -3.49 10.81 -10.21
N GLN A 218 -3.81 10.54 -11.48
CA GLN A 218 -3.36 11.37 -12.58
C GLN A 218 -3.91 12.80 -12.49
N TYR A 219 -5.17 12.99 -12.10
CA TYR A 219 -5.77 14.29 -11.86
C TYR A 219 -5.01 15.10 -10.80
N PHE A 220 -4.78 14.52 -9.61
CA PHE A 220 -4.08 15.21 -8.53
C PHE A 220 -2.59 15.42 -8.83
N LYS A 221 -1.95 14.51 -9.56
CA LYS A 221 -0.59 14.70 -10.08
C LYS A 221 -0.50 15.92 -10.99
N LEU A 222 -1.42 16.05 -11.96
CA LEU A 222 -1.50 17.20 -12.86
C LEU A 222 -1.76 18.50 -12.09
N LYS A 223 -2.69 18.47 -11.13
CA LYS A 223 -3.01 19.63 -10.29
C LYS A 223 -1.81 20.05 -9.44
N ASN A 224 -1.14 19.11 -8.78
CA ASN A 224 0.02 19.40 -7.94
C ASN A 224 1.18 19.99 -8.74
N GLN A 225 1.48 19.42 -9.91
CA GLN A 225 2.50 19.97 -10.81
C GLN A 225 2.16 21.40 -11.27
N TYR A 226 0.89 21.65 -11.62
CA TYR A 226 0.40 22.96 -12.01
C TYR A 226 0.51 23.97 -10.86
N ASP A 227 0.05 23.62 -9.66
CA ASP A 227 0.04 24.48 -8.49
C ASP A 227 1.45 24.80 -7.99
N THR A 228 2.34 23.80 -7.92
CA THR A 228 3.73 23.97 -7.49
C THR A 228 4.52 24.83 -8.48
N ASN A 229 4.38 24.57 -9.78
CA ASN A 229 5.03 25.39 -10.81
C ASN A 229 4.54 26.84 -10.75
N ASN A 230 3.22 27.03 -10.61
CA ASN A 230 2.65 28.37 -10.44
C ASN A 230 3.17 29.03 -9.17
N GLN A 231 3.22 28.34 -8.03
CA GLN A 231 3.74 28.90 -6.79
C GLN A 231 5.22 29.30 -6.91
N SER A 232 6.03 28.48 -7.57
CA SER A 232 7.45 28.77 -7.86
C SER A 232 7.59 30.04 -8.71
N ILE A 233 6.85 30.14 -9.82
CA ILE A 233 6.88 31.31 -10.70
C ILE A 233 6.42 32.57 -9.94
N ARG A 234 5.38 32.47 -9.10
CA ARG A 234 4.91 33.59 -8.27
C ARG A 234 5.99 34.07 -7.30
N LYS A 235 6.72 33.14 -6.66
CA LYS A 235 7.87 33.47 -5.79
C LYS A 235 8.98 34.15 -6.60
N ASP A 236 9.30 33.64 -7.78
CA ASP A 236 10.33 34.22 -8.66
C ASP A 236 9.98 35.62 -9.15
N ILE A 237 8.70 35.90 -9.47
CA ILE A 237 8.24 37.25 -9.83
C ILE A 237 8.52 38.23 -8.68
N TYR A 238 8.20 37.85 -7.44
CA TYR A 238 8.49 38.70 -6.28
C TYR A 238 9.98 38.84 -5.99
N ARG A 239 10.77 37.76 -6.16
CA ARG A 239 12.22 37.78 -5.95
C ARG A 239 12.95 38.68 -6.95
N LYS A 240 12.51 38.67 -8.22
CA LYS A 240 13.11 39.44 -9.31
C LYS A 240 12.59 40.89 -9.38
N ALA A 241 11.49 41.21 -8.70
CA ALA A 241 10.93 42.55 -8.71
C ALA A 241 11.74 43.51 -7.84
N ALA A 242 12.10 44.67 -8.39
CA ALA A 242 12.83 45.71 -7.67
C ALA A 242 12.07 46.25 -6.43
N THR A 243 10.74 46.20 -6.43
CA THR A 243 9.90 46.56 -5.28
C THR A 243 8.69 45.66 -5.18
N LYS A 244 8.09 45.55 -3.98
CA LYS A 244 6.82 44.81 -3.76
C LYS A 244 5.68 45.33 -4.64
N LYS A 245 5.64 46.63 -4.96
CA LYS A 245 4.62 47.24 -5.84
C LYS A 245 4.75 46.73 -7.27
N ILE A 246 5.97 46.72 -7.82
CA ILE A 246 6.26 46.19 -9.16
C ILE A 246 5.95 44.69 -9.22
N GLY A 247 6.29 43.93 -8.18
CA GLY A 247 5.99 42.49 -8.08
C GLY A 247 4.48 42.21 -8.15
N ARG A 248 3.65 43.01 -7.48
CA ARG A 248 2.17 42.89 -7.56
C ARG A 248 1.65 43.16 -8.97
N THR A 249 2.16 44.17 -9.67
CA THR A 249 1.75 44.48 -11.04
C THR A 249 2.15 43.38 -12.02
N LEU A 250 3.37 42.87 -11.94
CA LEU A 250 3.84 41.76 -12.79
C LEU A 250 3.03 40.48 -12.53
N LEU A 251 2.65 40.23 -11.28
CA LEU A 251 1.83 39.09 -10.91
C LEU A 251 0.41 39.17 -11.51
N GLN A 252 -0.18 40.36 -11.61
CA GLN A 252 -1.50 40.55 -12.25
C GLN A 252 -1.46 40.29 -13.76
N GLN A 253 -0.31 40.55 -14.40
CA GLN A 253 -0.11 40.28 -15.83
C GLN A 253 0.24 38.81 -16.12
N TYR A 254 0.76 38.09 -15.11
CA TYR A 254 1.09 36.68 -15.24
C TYR A 254 -0.16 35.83 -15.45
N LYS A 255 -0.22 35.15 -16.59
CA LYS A 255 -1.22 34.13 -16.88
C LYS A 255 -0.56 32.74 -16.87
N PRO A 256 -1.03 31.81 -16.02
CA PRO A 256 -0.48 30.47 -15.96
C PRO A 256 -0.71 29.72 -17.28
N LYS A 257 0.16 28.76 -17.59
CA LYS A 257 0.05 27.95 -18.81
C LYS A 257 -0.90 26.77 -18.58
N CYS A 258 -1.79 26.50 -19.54
CA CYS A 258 -2.65 25.30 -19.49
C CYS A 258 -1.79 24.03 -19.47
N VAL A 259 -2.17 23.02 -18.69
CA VAL A 259 -1.41 21.77 -18.54
C VAL A 259 -1.33 20.98 -19.85
N ASN A 260 -2.38 21.05 -20.69
CA ASN A 260 -2.45 20.37 -21.97
C ASN A 260 -1.85 21.22 -23.11
N CYS A 261 -2.46 22.37 -23.46
CA CYS A 261 -2.04 23.14 -24.65
C CYS A 261 -0.88 24.12 -24.42
N LYS A 262 -0.40 24.27 -23.17
CA LYS A 262 0.70 25.17 -22.77
C LYS A 262 0.50 26.67 -23.07
N ARG A 263 -0.67 27.08 -23.59
CA ARG A 263 -1.05 28.47 -23.82
C ARG A 263 -1.28 29.22 -22.49
N PRO A 264 -1.07 30.54 -22.42
CA PRO A 264 -1.23 31.35 -21.21
C PRO A 264 -2.71 31.64 -20.89
N VAL A 265 -3.50 30.57 -20.75
CA VAL A 265 -4.95 30.59 -20.46
C VAL A 265 -5.28 29.86 -19.15
N GLY A 266 -4.30 29.24 -18.51
CA GLY A 266 -4.46 28.46 -17.29
C GLY A 266 -5.21 27.14 -17.47
N THR A 267 -5.28 26.40 -16.37
CA THR A 267 -6.13 25.22 -16.21
C THR A 267 -7.05 25.45 -15.02
N ILE A 268 -8.33 25.15 -15.19
CA ILE A 268 -9.33 25.18 -14.13
C ILE A 268 -9.36 23.78 -13.54
N PHE A 269 -9.07 23.68 -12.24
CA PHE A 269 -9.26 22.47 -11.43
C PHE A 269 -10.31 22.82 -10.38
N GLU A 270 -11.42 22.09 -10.34
CA GLU A 270 -12.52 22.34 -9.41
C GLU A 270 -13.15 21.04 -8.90
N LEU A 271 -13.69 21.10 -7.67
CA LEU A 271 -14.60 20.11 -7.13
C LEU A 271 -15.98 20.75 -7.10
N LYS A 272 -16.91 20.26 -7.92
CA LYS A 272 -18.25 20.81 -8.04
C LYS A 272 -19.27 19.70 -8.26
N ASP A 273 -20.34 19.72 -7.47
CA ASP A 273 -21.47 18.77 -7.56
C ASP A 273 -21.00 17.30 -7.53
N GLU A 274 -20.06 16.96 -6.63
CA GLU A 274 -19.41 15.64 -6.53
C GLU A 274 -18.49 15.25 -7.71
N TYR A 275 -18.16 16.19 -8.60
CA TYR A 275 -17.22 15.97 -9.70
C TYR A 275 -15.89 16.68 -9.50
N TYR A 276 -14.79 15.95 -9.67
CA TYR A 276 -13.49 16.56 -9.97
C TYR A 276 -13.41 16.89 -11.45
N VAL A 277 -13.20 18.17 -11.76
CA VAL A 277 -13.17 18.67 -13.14
C VAL A 277 -11.84 19.34 -13.42
N ALA A 278 -11.19 18.97 -14.53
CA ALA A 278 -10.08 19.72 -15.09
C ALA A 278 -10.38 20.13 -16.53
N MET A 279 -10.29 21.44 -16.82
CA MET A 279 -10.47 21.95 -18.17
C MET A 279 -9.61 23.18 -18.48
N CYS A 280 -9.40 23.42 -19.77
CA CYS A 280 -8.67 24.59 -20.26
C CYS A 280 -9.39 25.89 -19.86
N GLY A 281 -8.66 26.86 -19.29
CA GLY A 281 -9.21 28.15 -18.85
C GLY A 281 -9.51 29.16 -19.98
N ASP A 282 -9.44 28.72 -21.23
CA ASP A 282 -9.80 29.52 -22.40
C ASP A 282 -11.32 29.60 -22.52
N THR A 283 -11.87 30.82 -22.48
CA THR A 283 -13.31 31.07 -22.56
C THR A 283 -13.84 30.99 -24.00
N ASN A 284 -12.96 31.07 -24.99
CA ASN A 284 -13.35 30.97 -26.40
C ASN A 284 -13.41 29.50 -26.83
N ARG A 285 -14.63 29.03 -27.18
CA ARG A 285 -14.88 27.64 -27.59
C ARG A 285 -14.07 27.21 -28.82
N ALA A 286 -13.77 28.11 -29.75
CA ALA A 286 -13.04 27.78 -30.97
C ALA A 286 -11.54 27.51 -30.72
N THR A 287 -10.98 28.13 -29.68
CA THR A 287 -9.55 28.00 -29.36
C THR A 287 -9.30 27.10 -28.16
N LYS A 288 -10.30 26.84 -27.31
CA LYS A 288 -10.22 25.97 -26.13
C LYS A 288 -9.68 24.59 -26.53
N CYS A 289 -8.61 24.16 -25.85
CA CYS A 289 -8.08 22.82 -26.13
C CYS A 289 -8.98 21.73 -25.56
N ASN A 290 -8.74 20.51 -26.01
CA ASN A 290 -9.53 19.33 -25.66
C ASN A 290 -9.23 18.73 -24.27
N LEU A 291 -8.62 19.50 -23.35
CA LEU A 291 -8.48 19.05 -21.95
C LEU A 291 -9.87 18.99 -21.31
N ASP A 292 -10.29 17.78 -20.97
CA ASP A 292 -11.60 17.51 -20.40
C ASP A 292 -11.50 16.27 -19.50
N ILE A 293 -11.27 16.52 -18.21
CA ILE A 293 -11.29 15.50 -17.17
C ILE A 293 -12.53 15.75 -16.32
N LYS A 294 -13.34 14.71 -16.14
CA LYS A 294 -14.52 14.70 -15.28
C LYS A 294 -14.59 13.36 -14.57
N LEU A 295 -14.35 13.39 -13.26
CA LEU A 295 -14.39 12.21 -12.38
C LEU A 295 -15.53 12.39 -11.40
N TYR A 296 -16.45 11.43 -11.35
CA TYR A 296 -17.50 11.42 -10.35
C TYR A 296 -16.99 10.69 -9.12
N ARG A 297 -17.00 11.36 -7.96
CA ARG A 297 -16.42 10.79 -6.73
C ARG A 297 -17.39 9.93 -5.92
N GLY A 298 -18.64 9.83 -6.35
CA GLY A 298 -19.72 9.22 -5.58
C GLY A 298 -20.26 10.17 -4.52
N GLY A 299 -21.53 10.00 -4.17
CA GLY A 299 -22.10 10.63 -2.98
C GLY A 299 -21.79 9.72 -1.80
N TYR A 300 -21.10 10.24 -0.80
CA TYR A 300 -20.86 9.49 0.43
C TYR A 300 -21.14 10.36 1.64
N SER A 301 -21.47 9.72 2.76
CA SER A 301 -21.69 10.39 4.03
C SER A 301 -21.31 9.46 5.17
N ASP A 302 -20.94 10.07 6.28
CA ASP A 302 -20.60 9.38 7.52
C ASP A 302 -21.74 8.42 7.93
N GLU A 303 -21.40 7.14 8.09
CA GLU A 303 -22.35 6.08 8.37
C GLU A 303 -23.07 6.28 9.71
N GLU A 304 -22.37 6.76 10.73
CA GLU A 304 -22.96 7.00 12.06
C GLU A 304 -24.02 8.11 11.99
N TYR A 305 -23.68 9.22 11.32
CA TYR A 305 -24.60 10.33 11.09
C TYR A 305 -25.84 9.88 10.32
N MET A 306 -25.66 9.11 9.24
CA MET A 306 -26.78 8.62 8.43
C MET A 306 -27.64 7.61 9.19
N THR A 307 -27.02 6.72 9.97
CA THR A 307 -27.72 5.77 10.85
C THR A 307 -28.61 6.53 11.84
N TYR A 308 -28.07 7.58 12.48
CA TYR A 308 -28.83 8.42 13.41
C TYR A 308 -29.99 9.14 12.72
N LEU A 309 -29.76 9.74 11.54
CA LEU A 309 -30.77 10.46 10.78
C LEU A 309 -31.95 9.54 10.41
N PHE A 310 -31.67 8.39 9.80
CA PHE A 310 -32.71 7.43 9.41
C PHE A 310 -33.44 6.84 10.61
N LYS A 311 -32.75 6.65 11.75
CA LYS A 311 -33.40 6.26 13.00
C LYS A 311 -34.41 7.32 13.45
N GLU A 312 -33.97 8.58 13.53
CA GLU A 312 -34.81 9.69 13.99
C GLU A 312 -36.04 9.88 13.09
N ASP A 313 -35.85 9.80 11.76
CA ASP A 313 -36.94 9.93 10.80
C ASP A 313 -37.91 8.74 10.88
N THR A 314 -37.39 7.52 11.06
CA THR A 314 -38.22 6.33 11.31
C THR A 314 -39.09 6.52 12.56
N GLU A 315 -38.53 6.99 13.67
CA GLU A 315 -39.24 7.26 14.94
C GLU A 315 -40.28 8.39 14.80
N LYS A 316 -39.95 9.45 14.06
CA LYS A 316 -40.89 10.54 13.73
C LYS A 316 -42.07 10.03 12.91
N ILE A 317 -41.83 9.19 11.90
CA ILE A 317 -42.89 8.61 11.08
C ILE A 317 -43.77 7.68 11.92
N GLN A 318 -43.20 6.84 12.78
CA GLN A 318 -43.96 6.00 13.71
C GLN A 318 -44.89 6.85 14.58
N THR A 319 -44.36 7.91 15.19
CA THR A 319 -45.15 8.84 16.01
C THR A 319 -46.25 9.52 15.19
N SER A 320 -45.95 9.92 13.95
CA SER A 320 -46.90 10.53 13.02
C SER A 320 -48.02 9.57 12.59
N ILE A 321 -47.72 8.28 12.46
CA ILE A 321 -48.71 7.22 12.19
C ILE A 321 -49.61 7.02 13.41
N ILE A 322 -49.05 6.99 14.62
CA ILE A 322 -49.81 6.84 15.87
C ILE A 322 -50.79 8.02 16.03
N ARG A 323 -50.32 9.26 15.84
CA ARG A 323 -51.17 10.46 15.91
C ARG A 323 -52.32 10.39 14.91
N GLN A 324 -52.03 10.01 13.67
CA GLN A 324 -53.08 9.83 12.66
C GLN A 324 -54.13 8.79 13.07
N LYS A 325 -53.71 7.66 13.67
CA LYS A 325 -54.66 6.64 14.16
C LYS A 325 -55.58 7.22 15.25
N LEU A 326 -55.04 8.07 16.13
CA LEU A 326 -55.84 8.80 17.12
C LEU A 326 -56.80 9.80 16.45
N ASP A 327 -56.35 10.51 15.41
CA ASP A 327 -57.21 11.46 14.68
C ASP A 327 -58.44 10.79 14.07
N VAL A 328 -58.28 9.56 13.56
CA VAL A 328 -59.41 8.73 13.08
C VAL A 328 -60.31 8.31 14.25
N LEU A 329 -59.72 7.83 15.36
CA LEU A 329 -60.47 7.38 16.53
C LEU A 329 -61.35 8.49 17.13
N PHE A 330 -60.86 9.73 17.13
CA PHE A 330 -61.58 10.91 17.61
C PHE A 330 -62.39 11.63 16.52
N ASN A 331 -62.54 11.02 15.34
CA ASN A 331 -63.30 11.56 14.21
C ASN A 331 -62.84 12.94 13.70
N TYR A 332 -61.57 13.30 13.89
CA TYR A 332 -60.98 14.50 13.30
C TYR A 332 -60.70 14.35 11.79
N ILE A 333 -60.52 13.11 11.31
CA ILE A 333 -60.28 12.76 9.90
C ILE A 333 -61.15 11.57 9.51
N GLY A 334 -61.76 11.61 8.32
CA GLY A 334 -62.53 10.49 7.79
C GLY A 334 -61.65 9.31 7.35
N GLU A 335 -62.15 8.09 7.53
CA GLU A 335 -61.40 6.84 7.30
C GLU A 335 -60.75 6.74 5.91
N ALA A 336 -61.49 7.12 4.85
CA ALA A 336 -60.99 7.05 3.48
C ALA A 336 -59.78 7.98 3.22
N ALA A 337 -59.80 9.19 3.80
CA ALA A 337 -58.69 10.13 3.71
C ALA A 337 -57.50 9.65 4.56
N ALA A 338 -57.77 9.11 5.74
CA ALA A 338 -56.74 8.56 6.61
C ALA A 338 -56.01 7.36 5.99
N ALA A 339 -56.74 6.46 5.30
CA ALA A 339 -56.15 5.31 4.62
C ALA A 339 -55.13 5.70 3.53
N ASN A 340 -55.44 6.73 2.72
CA ASN A 340 -54.52 7.22 1.69
C ASN A 340 -53.26 7.85 2.28
N ILE A 341 -53.40 8.66 3.33
CA ILE A 341 -52.25 9.26 4.02
C ILE A 341 -51.41 8.19 4.73
N PHE A 342 -52.07 7.20 5.35
CA PHE A 342 -51.41 6.08 6.00
C PHE A 342 -50.55 5.28 5.01
N LYS A 343 -51.07 5.00 3.81
CA LYS A 343 -50.32 4.28 2.77
C LYS A 343 -49.02 5.02 2.40
N LYS A 344 -49.08 6.33 2.16
CA LYS A 344 -47.89 7.14 1.87
C LYS A 344 -46.88 7.12 3.04
N LYS A 345 -47.36 7.30 4.28
CA LYS A 345 -46.51 7.22 5.47
C LYS A 345 -45.87 5.84 5.65
N LEU A 346 -46.59 4.77 5.30
CA LEU A 346 -46.09 3.41 5.38
C LEU A 346 -45.00 3.14 4.32
N GLU A 347 -45.15 3.68 3.12
CA GLU A 347 -44.12 3.62 2.07
C GLU A 347 -42.82 4.32 2.55
N HIS A 348 -42.93 5.55 3.07
CA HIS A 348 -41.79 6.26 3.66
C HIS A 348 -41.18 5.50 4.84
N TYR A 349 -41.99 5.05 5.79
CA TYR A 349 -41.54 4.25 6.94
C TYR A 349 -40.77 3.01 6.49
N THR A 350 -41.28 2.30 5.48
CA THR A 350 -40.66 1.06 5.01
C THR A 350 -39.31 1.34 4.35
N GLY A 351 -39.22 2.41 3.57
CA GLY A 351 -37.96 2.89 2.98
C GLY A 351 -36.93 3.23 4.07
N ASP A 352 -37.27 4.18 4.94
CA ASP A 352 -36.35 4.67 5.98
C ASP A 352 -35.97 3.57 6.98
N SER A 353 -36.93 2.71 7.36
CA SER A 353 -36.65 1.59 8.25
C SER A 353 -35.75 0.54 7.61
N SER A 354 -35.88 0.29 6.29
CA SER A 354 -35.00 -0.64 5.58
C SER A 354 -33.57 -0.10 5.51
N MET A 355 -33.41 1.18 5.16
CA MET A 355 -32.11 1.84 5.10
C MET A 355 -31.46 1.91 6.49
N TYR A 356 -32.22 2.28 7.54
CA TYR A 356 -31.75 2.26 8.91
C TYR A 356 -31.23 0.88 9.32
N LYS A 357 -31.94 -0.20 8.96
CA LYS A 357 -31.51 -1.57 9.30
C LYS A 357 -30.23 -1.95 8.57
N GLU A 358 -30.10 -1.62 7.29
CA GLU A 358 -28.90 -1.88 6.50
C GLU A 358 -27.68 -1.15 7.09
N LEU A 359 -27.80 0.15 7.34
CA LEU A 359 -26.75 0.95 7.98
C LEU A 359 -26.40 0.42 9.38
N LEU A 360 -27.40 0.04 10.18
CA LEU A 360 -27.15 -0.55 11.50
C LEU A 360 -26.43 -1.89 11.42
N THR A 361 -26.74 -2.73 10.43
CA THR A 361 -26.04 -4.00 10.20
C THR A 361 -24.59 -3.76 9.81
N ASN A 362 -24.33 -2.84 8.88
CA ASN A 362 -22.97 -2.49 8.44
C ASN A 362 -22.15 -1.92 9.60
N HIS A 363 -22.73 -0.98 10.37
CA HIS A 363 -22.10 -0.42 11.56
C HIS A 363 -21.77 -1.51 12.58
N ASN A 364 -22.67 -2.46 12.82
CA ASN A 364 -22.40 -3.58 13.72
C ASN A 364 -21.29 -4.51 13.19
N GLN A 365 -21.21 -4.74 11.89
CA GLN A 365 -20.12 -5.52 11.30
C GLN A 365 -18.78 -4.80 11.45
N LEU A 366 -18.75 -3.48 11.26
CA LEU A 366 -17.53 -2.68 11.38
C LEU A 366 -17.03 -2.61 12.82
N TYR A 367 -17.90 -2.25 13.77
CA TYR A 367 -17.50 -1.96 15.16
C TYR A 367 -17.66 -3.14 16.12
N TYR A 368 -18.60 -4.05 15.85
CA TYR A 368 -19.03 -5.09 16.79
C TYR A 368 -19.00 -6.51 16.19
N SER A 369 -18.16 -6.75 15.18
CA SER A 369 -17.98 -8.09 14.60
C SER A 369 -17.59 -9.12 15.66
N GLU A 370 -18.41 -10.17 15.80
CA GLU A 370 -18.16 -11.29 16.71
C GLU A 370 -16.87 -12.05 16.36
N GLU A 371 -16.49 -12.10 15.08
CA GLU A 371 -15.25 -12.74 14.64
C GLU A 371 -14.04 -11.93 15.09
N ARG A 372 -14.04 -10.61 14.84
CA ARG A 372 -12.97 -9.71 15.28
C ARG A 372 -12.83 -9.74 16.81
N GLN A 373 -13.94 -9.77 17.54
CA GLN A 373 -13.92 -9.90 19.00
C GLN A 373 -13.31 -11.22 19.47
N ARG A 374 -13.64 -12.35 18.82
CA ARG A 374 -13.03 -13.65 19.13
C ARG A 374 -11.54 -13.64 18.89
N GLN A 375 -11.10 -13.18 17.71
CA GLN A 375 -9.67 -13.05 17.38
C GLN A 375 -8.93 -12.15 18.38
N MET A 376 -9.55 -11.04 18.79
CA MET A 376 -8.96 -10.14 19.79
C MET A 376 -8.82 -10.83 21.16
N ASN A 377 -9.82 -11.61 21.59
CA ASN A 377 -9.74 -12.35 22.85
C ASN A 377 -8.64 -13.43 22.81
N ASP A 378 -8.55 -14.17 21.70
CA ASP A 378 -7.50 -15.18 21.50
C ASP A 378 -6.11 -14.53 21.50
N ALA A 379 -5.96 -13.36 20.86
CA ALA A 379 -4.72 -12.59 20.87
C ALA A 379 -4.35 -12.07 22.26
N ILE A 380 -5.33 -11.61 23.05
CA ILE A 380 -5.12 -11.22 24.46
C ILE A 380 -4.61 -12.41 25.26
N GLU A 381 -5.28 -13.57 25.15
CA GLU A 381 -4.89 -14.77 25.89
C GLU A 381 -3.47 -15.22 25.52
N ASN A 382 -3.09 -15.13 24.24
CA ASN A 382 -1.74 -15.43 23.79
C ASN A 382 -0.69 -14.48 24.39
N VAL A 383 -0.95 -13.16 24.36
CA VAL A 383 -0.07 -12.16 24.97
C VAL A 383 0.09 -12.40 26.47
N GLU A 384 -1.00 -12.72 27.17
CA GLU A 384 -0.97 -13.02 28.61
C GLU A 384 -0.14 -14.27 28.92
N LYS A 385 -0.32 -15.34 28.14
CA LYS A 385 0.48 -16.58 28.27
C LYS A 385 1.97 -16.32 28.10
N ILE A 386 2.37 -15.65 27.02
CA ILE A 386 3.78 -15.35 26.74
C ILE A 386 4.35 -14.44 27.85
N THR A 387 3.59 -13.43 28.26
CA THR A 387 3.99 -12.52 29.35
C THR A 387 4.22 -13.27 30.66
N LEU A 388 3.38 -14.26 30.98
CA LEU A 388 3.52 -15.08 32.18
C LEU A 388 4.79 -15.93 32.14
N VAL A 389 5.09 -16.56 31.00
CA VAL A 389 6.33 -17.34 30.82
C VAL A 389 7.56 -16.46 31.00
N ILE A 390 7.59 -15.28 30.35
CA ILE A 390 8.70 -14.32 30.50
C ILE A 390 8.86 -13.89 31.96
N LYS A 391 7.76 -13.60 32.66
CA LYS A 391 7.80 -13.25 34.09
C LYS A 391 8.44 -14.35 34.94
N HIS A 392 8.03 -15.60 34.76
CA HIS A 392 8.64 -16.72 35.48
C HIS A 392 10.13 -16.89 35.17
N MET A 393 10.55 -16.70 33.91
CA MET A 393 11.97 -16.75 33.55
C MET A 393 12.79 -15.64 34.23
N VAL A 394 12.21 -14.45 34.38
CA VAL A 394 12.85 -13.34 35.11
C VAL A 394 12.91 -13.64 36.61
N GLU A 395 11.84 -14.16 37.22
CA GLU A 395 11.82 -14.59 38.62
C GLU A 395 12.86 -15.69 38.90
N ASP A 396 12.98 -16.67 38.00
CA ASP A 396 13.99 -17.74 38.08
C ASP A 396 15.41 -17.17 38.00
N TYR A 397 15.64 -16.17 37.14
CA TYR A 397 16.92 -15.45 37.07
C TYR A 397 17.23 -14.72 38.38
N GLU A 398 16.26 -14.04 38.98
CA GLU A 398 16.45 -13.34 40.26
C GLU A 398 16.86 -14.29 41.39
N GLN A 399 16.36 -15.54 41.38
CA GLN A 399 16.69 -16.55 42.38
C GLN A 399 18.00 -17.28 42.10
N THR A 400 18.29 -17.58 40.84
CA THR A 400 19.41 -18.47 40.45
C THR A 400 20.64 -17.73 39.92
N ASN A 401 20.49 -16.47 39.55
CA ASN A 401 21.48 -15.65 38.83
C ASN A 401 21.95 -16.28 37.50
N ASN A 402 21.13 -17.14 36.89
CA ASN A 402 21.43 -17.79 35.61
C ASN A 402 21.23 -16.83 34.44
N LYS A 403 22.34 -16.27 33.94
CA LYS A 403 22.34 -15.31 32.81
C LYS A 403 21.76 -15.88 31.51
N GLN A 404 21.74 -17.20 31.33
CA GLN A 404 21.15 -17.79 30.12
C GLN A 404 19.63 -17.66 30.15
N THR A 405 18.99 -17.91 31.29
CA THR A 405 17.55 -17.73 31.48
C THR A 405 17.12 -16.29 31.16
N LEU A 406 17.91 -15.30 31.58
CA LEU A 406 17.65 -13.89 31.25
C LEU A 406 17.77 -13.61 29.75
N ARG A 407 18.77 -14.19 29.07
CA ARG A 407 18.92 -14.05 27.61
C ARG A 407 17.74 -14.67 26.87
N ASP A 408 17.31 -15.85 27.29
CA ASP A 408 16.18 -16.55 26.69
C ASP A 408 14.87 -15.76 26.90
N ALA A 409 14.68 -15.14 28.07
CA ALA A 409 13.54 -14.27 28.36
C ALA A 409 13.51 -13.02 27.47
N VAL A 410 14.66 -12.36 27.29
CA VAL A 410 14.80 -11.20 26.38
C VAL A 410 14.58 -11.62 24.93
N GLN A 411 15.08 -12.79 24.53
CA GLN A 411 14.87 -13.33 23.19
C GLN A 411 13.38 -13.56 22.95
N MET A 412 12.68 -14.24 23.88
CA MET A 412 11.24 -14.49 23.81
C MET A 412 10.42 -13.18 23.79
N GLN A 413 10.88 -12.14 24.49
CA GLN A 413 10.25 -10.83 24.41
C GLN A 413 10.27 -10.26 22.98
N ILE A 414 11.37 -10.47 22.25
CA ILE A 414 11.56 -9.99 20.88
C ILE A 414 10.83 -10.89 19.87
N THR A 415 10.97 -12.22 19.99
CA THR A 415 10.48 -13.17 18.99
C THR A 415 9.01 -13.53 19.15
N ASP A 416 8.48 -13.47 20.37
CA ASP A 416 7.15 -13.98 20.67
C ASP A 416 6.24 -12.88 21.21
N LEU A 417 6.67 -12.14 22.26
CA LEU A 417 5.81 -11.16 22.91
C LEU A 417 5.56 -9.93 22.03
N HIS A 418 6.61 -9.36 21.44
CA HIS A 418 6.48 -8.15 20.62
C HIS A 418 5.53 -8.37 19.42
N PRO A 419 5.67 -9.45 18.64
CA PRO A 419 4.74 -9.72 17.54
C PRO A 419 3.31 -10.02 18.01
N ALA A 420 3.13 -10.71 19.14
CA ALA A 420 1.81 -10.97 19.70
C ALA A 420 1.10 -9.65 20.11
N ILE A 421 1.84 -8.71 20.69
CA ILE A 421 1.34 -7.36 21.01
C ILE A 421 0.99 -6.60 19.73
N GLU A 422 1.82 -6.65 18.69
CA GLU A 422 1.53 -6.00 17.41
C GLU A 422 0.30 -6.58 16.73
N ASN A 423 0.10 -7.90 16.77
CA ASN A 423 -1.13 -8.53 16.28
C ASN A 423 -2.37 -8.03 17.05
N LEU A 424 -2.32 -8.05 18.37
CA LEU A 424 -3.40 -7.51 19.21
C LEU A 424 -3.68 -6.03 18.89
N ARG A 425 -2.63 -5.24 18.67
CA ARG A 425 -2.72 -3.83 18.29
C ARG A 425 -3.46 -3.65 16.96
N ARG A 426 -3.15 -4.45 15.94
CA ARG A 426 -3.83 -4.44 14.63
C ARG A 426 -5.30 -4.82 14.73
N LEU A 427 -5.63 -5.83 15.55
CA LEU A 427 -7.01 -6.25 15.77
C LEU A 427 -7.85 -5.17 16.47
N LYS A 428 -7.22 -4.41 17.38
CA LYS A 428 -7.89 -3.38 18.18
C LYS A 428 -8.00 -2.04 17.45
N TYR A 429 -7.02 -1.69 16.64
CA TYR A 429 -6.94 -0.41 15.96
C TYR A 429 -6.51 -0.60 14.51
N SER A 430 -7.44 -0.37 13.58
CA SER A 430 -7.09 -0.29 12.14
C SER A 430 -6.12 0.87 11.88
N THR A 431 -6.31 2.02 12.54
CA THR A 431 -5.38 3.15 12.42
C THR A 431 -4.71 3.46 13.75
N MET A 432 -3.38 3.48 13.74
CA MET A 432 -2.62 4.02 14.87
C MET A 432 -1.40 4.77 14.36
N GLU A 433 -1.40 6.08 14.61
CA GLU A 433 -0.43 7.03 14.08
C GLU A 433 0.01 8.01 15.18
N VAL A 434 1.16 8.65 14.97
CA VAL A 434 1.65 9.70 15.86
C VAL A 434 1.50 11.03 15.15
N ASP A 435 0.59 11.87 15.63
CA ASP A 435 0.46 13.25 15.17
C ASP A 435 1.54 14.12 15.81
N ASN A 436 2.43 14.65 14.98
CA ASN A 436 3.57 15.46 15.39
C ASN A 436 3.30 16.94 15.13
N LYS A 437 2.84 17.64 16.16
CA LYS A 437 2.58 19.08 16.06
C LYS A 437 3.83 19.88 16.41
N ALA A 438 4.40 20.55 15.41
CA ALA A 438 5.52 21.47 15.61
C ALA A 438 5.05 22.74 16.35
N ILE A 439 5.65 23.01 17.50
CA ILE A 439 5.47 24.21 18.30
C ILE A 439 6.73 25.06 18.14
N ILE A 440 6.57 26.22 17.50
CA ILE A 440 7.66 27.15 17.24
C ILE A 440 7.70 28.18 18.38
N HIS A 441 8.80 28.22 19.10
CA HIS A 441 9.07 29.22 20.14
C HIS A 441 10.04 30.28 19.62
N GLY A 442 9.84 31.53 20.03
CA GLY A 442 10.77 32.64 19.76
C GLY A 442 10.36 33.55 18.59
N SER A 443 11.18 34.57 18.35
CA SER A 443 11.00 35.55 17.26
C SER A 443 11.71 35.10 15.98
N SER A 444 11.42 35.73 14.84
CA SER A 444 11.89 35.32 13.50
C SER A 444 13.40 35.13 13.32
N LEU A 445 14.23 35.61 14.27
CA LEU A 445 15.68 35.51 14.23
C LEU A 445 16.24 34.39 15.13
N ASN A 446 15.49 33.92 16.14
CA ASN A 446 15.86 32.84 17.06
C ASN A 446 14.63 31.95 17.30
N GLN A 447 14.36 31.04 16.36
CA GLN A 447 13.30 30.05 16.51
C GLN A 447 13.88 28.75 17.10
N SER A 448 13.20 28.22 18.10
CA SER A 448 13.37 26.82 18.54
C SER A 448 12.08 26.07 18.27
N VAL A 449 12.19 24.80 17.87
CA VAL A 449 11.03 23.96 17.55
C VAL A 449 10.97 22.83 18.56
N THR A 450 9.84 22.70 19.25
CA THR A 450 9.51 21.51 20.05
C THR A 450 8.36 20.78 19.38
N TYR A 451 8.37 19.46 19.41
CA TYR A 451 7.28 18.65 18.86
C TYR A 451 6.38 18.15 20.00
N LEU A 452 5.08 18.38 19.85
CA LEU A 452 4.07 17.68 20.64
C LEU A 452 3.64 16.46 19.85
N CYS A 453 4.04 15.27 20.32
CA CYS A 453 3.69 13.99 19.72
C CYS A 453 2.44 13.45 20.41
N THR A 454 1.35 13.26 19.67
CA THR A 454 0.09 12.69 20.19
C THR A 454 -0.17 11.35 19.52
N LEU A 455 -0.34 10.30 20.32
CA LEU A 455 -0.76 9.00 19.80
C LEU A 455 -2.25 9.05 19.46
N VAL A 456 -2.57 8.82 18.18
CA VAL A 456 -3.94 8.73 17.67
C VAL A 456 -4.24 7.28 17.38
N GLN A 457 -5.31 6.75 17.99
CA GLN A 457 -5.72 5.34 17.83
C GLN A 457 -7.19 5.31 17.44
N LYS A 458 -7.51 4.74 16.28
CA LYS A 458 -8.88 4.58 15.79
C LYS A 458 -9.16 3.10 15.55
N PRO A 459 -10.31 2.59 16.03
CA PRO A 459 -10.68 1.19 15.82
C PRO A 459 -10.90 0.88 14.33
N ILE A 460 -11.39 1.86 13.57
CA ILE A 460 -11.77 1.73 12.16
C ILE A 460 -11.06 2.82 11.34
N HIS A 461 -10.65 2.48 10.12
CA HIS A 461 -10.06 3.43 9.19
C HIS A 461 -11.11 4.42 8.70
N ILE A 462 -10.72 5.67 8.42
CA ILE A 462 -11.67 6.71 7.98
C ILE A 462 -12.38 6.32 6.68
N SER A 463 -11.72 5.61 5.77
CA SER A 463 -12.34 5.18 4.50
C SER A 463 -13.52 4.25 4.70
N ASP A 464 -13.55 3.50 5.80
CA ASP A 464 -14.54 2.45 6.02
C ASP A 464 -15.76 2.98 6.75
N ILE A 465 -15.69 4.22 7.24
CA ILE A 465 -16.79 4.91 7.95
C ILE A 465 -17.76 5.57 6.95
N ASP A 466 -17.29 5.85 5.73
CA ASP A 466 -18.11 6.54 4.73
C ASP A 466 -19.03 5.53 4.01
N HIS A 467 -20.34 5.72 4.14
CA HIS A 467 -21.32 4.98 3.36
C HIS A 467 -21.53 5.65 2.00
N THR A 468 -21.41 4.88 0.91
CA THR A 468 -21.64 5.38 -0.45
C THR A 468 -23.11 5.23 -0.83
N PHE A 469 -23.74 6.34 -1.20
CA PHE A 469 -25.12 6.39 -1.66
C PHE A 469 -25.19 6.49 -3.19
N GLY A 470 -26.01 5.65 -3.82
CA GLY A 470 -26.30 5.72 -5.24
C GLY A 470 -25.17 5.17 -6.12
N GLU A 471 -24.82 5.90 -7.18
CA GLU A 471 -23.82 5.45 -8.15
C GLU A 471 -22.40 5.48 -7.54
N LYS A 472 -21.64 4.40 -7.76
CA LYS A 472 -20.23 4.31 -7.34
C LYS A 472 -19.37 5.32 -8.09
N ALA A 473 -18.24 5.70 -7.49
CA ALA A 473 -17.27 6.58 -8.13
C ALA A 473 -16.81 6.02 -9.48
N ASN A 474 -16.72 6.89 -10.50
CA ASN A 474 -16.36 6.46 -11.85
C ASN A 474 -15.73 7.57 -12.71
N VAL A 475 -15.11 7.14 -13.80
CA VAL A 475 -14.53 8.02 -14.81
C VAL A 475 -15.59 8.37 -15.85
N VAL A 476 -16.18 9.56 -15.72
CA VAL A 476 -17.13 10.06 -16.74
C VAL A 476 -16.39 10.44 -18.02
N LYS A 477 -15.23 11.10 -17.88
CA LYS A 477 -14.40 11.50 -19.01
C LYS A 477 -12.95 11.74 -18.60
N PHE A 478 -11.99 11.27 -19.39
CA PHE A 478 -10.58 11.52 -19.14
C PHE A 478 -9.82 11.80 -20.44
N VAL A 479 -9.72 13.07 -20.83
CA VAL A 479 -9.02 13.50 -22.05
C VAL A 479 -7.87 14.45 -21.72
N THR A 480 -6.64 13.96 -21.89
CA THR A 480 -5.40 14.70 -21.58
C THR A 480 -4.51 14.95 -22.80
N ARG A 481 -4.71 14.24 -23.92
CA ARG A 481 -3.85 14.36 -25.12
C ARG A 481 -4.40 15.35 -26.14
N THR A 482 -3.55 16.26 -26.57
CA THR A 482 -3.69 16.92 -27.88
C THR A 482 -3.48 15.85 -28.96
N LYS A 483 -4.50 15.59 -29.81
CA LYS A 483 -4.21 14.95 -31.11
C LYS A 483 -3.22 15.89 -31.81
N LYS A 484 -1.99 15.43 -32.02
CA LYS A 484 -0.99 16.14 -32.81
C LYS A 484 -1.51 16.36 -34.22
#